data_AF-A0A076HLV7-F1
#
_entry.id   AF-A0A076HLV7-F1
#
_cell.length_a   1.000
_cell.length_b   1.000
_cell.length_c   1.000
_cell.angle_alpha   90.00
_cell.angle_beta   90.00
_cell.angle_gamma   90.00
#
_symmetry.space_group_name_H-M   'P 1'
#
loop_
_entity.id
_entity.type
_entity.pdbx_description
1 polymer ?
#
loop_
_entity_poly.entity_id
_entity_poly.type
_entity_poly.pdbx_seq_one_letter_code
_entity_poly.pdbx_strand_id
1 'polypeptide(L)'
;MRPDPQQRGFALPLVLATSAVLLLSSLSLQMLASQGQQRSRQALMTAQLRDAERSVVMLFQQQAVGPNACLLLYPSSEWKASVVCPAASRSALQSGLVQDRQWQLLHWQPHGGHGGTLQLLWSDGRQSRLELGWMP
;
A
#
# COMPACT_ATOMS: atom_id res chain seq x y z
N MET A 1 40.23 0.71 -64.02
CA MET A 1 40.23 0.36 -62.58
C MET A 1 39.00 -0.50 -62.32
N ARG A 2 39.16 -1.81 -62.07
CA ARG A 2 38.06 -2.77 -61.88
C ARG A 2 38.07 -3.17 -60.40
N PRO A 3 36.95 -3.09 -59.67
CA PRO A 3 36.96 -3.39 -58.24
C PRO A 3 37.11 -4.90 -58.03
N ASP A 4 37.94 -5.26 -57.06
CA ASP A 4 38.34 -6.63 -56.73
C ASP A 4 37.20 -7.38 -55.99
N PRO A 5 36.77 -8.57 -56.46
CA PRO A 5 35.68 -9.34 -55.85
C PRO A 5 36.04 -10.03 -54.52
N GLN A 6 37.31 -10.03 -54.09
CA GLN A 6 37.78 -10.76 -52.90
C GLN A 6 37.35 -10.17 -51.54
N GLN A 7 36.86 -8.93 -51.47
CA GLN A 7 36.45 -8.30 -50.19
C GLN A 7 35.05 -8.70 -49.69
N ARG A 8 34.27 -9.47 -50.46
CA ARG A 8 32.88 -9.83 -50.12
C ARG A 8 32.75 -11.00 -49.12
N GLY A 9 33.82 -11.76 -48.86
CA GLY A 9 33.79 -12.93 -47.98
C GLY A 9 33.86 -12.63 -46.47
N PHE A 10 34.47 -11.51 -46.08
CA PHE A 10 34.69 -11.15 -44.66
C PHE A 10 33.67 -10.14 -44.09
N ALA A 11 32.87 -9.50 -44.93
CA ALA A 11 31.87 -8.53 -44.48
C ALA A 11 30.67 -9.19 -43.78
N LEU A 12 30.29 -10.40 -44.22
CA LEU A 12 29.14 -11.16 -43.68
C LEU A 12 29.25 -11.49 -42.18
N PRO A 13 30.34 -12.10 -41.67
CA PRO A 13 30.46 -12.40 -40.24
C PRO A 13 30.60 -11.13 -39.39
N LEU A 14 31.19 -10.06 -39.94
CA LEU A 14 31.36 -8.79 -39.23
C LEU A 14 30.02 -8.07 -39.01
N VAL A 15 29.17 -8.03 -40.03
CA VAL A 15 27.82 -7.45 -39.95
C VAL A 15 26.91 -8.25 -39.01
N LEU A 16 27.08 -9.57 -38.96
CA LEU A 16 26.36 -10.42 -38.02
C LEU A 16 26.78 -10.15 -36.57
N ALA A 17 28.08 -9.99 -36.31
CA ALA A 17 28.60 -9.70 -34.97
C ALA A 17 28.15 -8.32 -34.46
N THR A 18 28.21 -7.28 -35.29
CA THR A 18 27.76 -5.92 -34.89
C THR A 18 26.27 -5.88 -34.62
N SER A 19 25.47 -6.56 -35.45
CA SER A 19 24.02 -6.68 -35.23
C SER A 19 23.70 -7.44 -33.94
N ALA A 20 24.44 -8.52 -33.65
CA ALA A 20 24.27 -9.28 -32.40
C ALA A 20 24.56 -8.42 -31.16
N VAL A 21 25.63 -7.60 -31.20
CA VAL A 21 25.96 -6.68 -30.11
C VAL A 21 24.87 -5.62 -29.94
N LEU A 22 24.39 -5.00 -31.02
CA LEU A 22 23.31 -4.00 -30.97
C LEU A 22 22.01 -4.57 -30.41
N LEU A 23 21.66 -5.81 -30.79
CA LEU A 23 20.49 -6.50 -30.26
C LEU A 23 20.65 -6.80 -28.76
N LEU A 24 21.82 -7.27 -28.32
CA LEU A 24 22.09 -7.50 -26.90
C LEU A 24 22.05 -6.21 -26.08
N SER A 25 22.61 -5.11 -26.59
CA SER A 25 22.56 -3.79 -25.93
C SER A 25 21.14 -3.24 -25.86
N SER A 26 20.31 -3.47 -26.88
CA SER A 26 18.90 -3.06 -26.84
C SER A 26 18.12 -3.87 -25.80
N LEU A 27 18.30 -5.18 -25.78
CA LEU A 27 17.66 -6.09 -24.81
C LEU A 27 18.08 -5.80 -23.36
N SER A 28 19.35 -5.47 -23.11
CA SER A 28 19.82 -5.15 -21.77
C SER A 28 19.18 -3.86 -21.22
N LEU A 29 19.07 -2.81 -22.04
CA LEU A 29 18.40 -1.56 -21.68
C LEU A 29 16.90 -1.75 -21.48
N GLN A 30 16.25 -2.53 -22.33
CA GLN A 30 14.82 -2.86 -22.18
C GLN A 30 14.54 -3.61 -20.88
N MET A 31 15.39 -4.58 -20.54
CA MET A 31 15.26 -5.35 -19.29
C MET A 31 15.47 -4.44 -18.07
N LEU A 32 16.50 -3.59 -18.07
CA LEU A 32 16.75 -2.60 -17.02
C LEU A 32 15.60 -1.60 -16.85
N ALA A 33 15.07 -1.07 -17.94
CA ALA A 33 13.93 -0.15 -17.90
C ALA A 33 12.67 -0.83 -17.33
N SER A 34 12.40 -2.07 -17.75
CA SER A 34 11.26 -2.84 -17.23
C SER A 34 11.40 -3.12 -15.72
N GLN A 35 12.60 -3.46 -15.26
CA GLN A 35 12.87 -3.73 -13.85
C GLN A 35 12.78 -2.45 -13.00
N GLY A 36 13.27 -1.32 -13.53
CA GLY A 36 13.14 -0.02 -12.88
C GLY A 36 11.67 0.39 -12.71
N GLN A 37 10.86 0.20 -13.75
CA GLN A 37 9.43 0.51 -13.68
C GLN A 37 8.68 -0.39 -12.70
N GLN A 38 9.00 -1.69 -12.66
CA GLN A 38 8.42 -2.63 -11.69
C GLN A 38 8.71 -2.21 -10.24
N ARG A 39 9.96 -1.86 -9.93
CA ARG A 39 10.36 -1.40 -8.59
C ARG A 39 9.65 -0.11 -8.20
N SER A 40 9.55 0.85 -9.13
CA SER A 40 8.83 2.10 -8.91
C SER A 40 7.35 1.87 -8.59
N ARG A 41 6.67 0.99 -9.35
CA ARG A 41 5.26 0.62 -9.09
C ARG A 41 5.11 -0.03 -7.71
N GLN A 42 6.02 -0.93 -7.33
CA GLN A 42 5.98 -1.57 -6.03
C GLN A 42 6.19 -0.57 -4.88
N ALA A 43 7.12 0.37 -5.04
CA ALA A 43 7.37 1.43 -4.06
C ALA A 43 6.12 2.32 -3.89
N LEU A 44 5.48 2.71 -5.01
CA LEU A 44 4.26 3.50 -4.99
C LEU A 44 3.11 2.78 -4.28
N MET A 45 2.87 1.51 -4.63
CA MET A 45 1.82 0.70 -3.99
C MET A 45 2.04 0.57 -2.48
N THR A 46 3.30 0.41 -2.06
CA THR A 46 3.66 0.34 -0.63
C THR A 46 3.44 1.67 0.07
N ALA A 47 3.80 2.79 -0.57
CA ALA A 47 3.59 4.13 -0.03
C ALA A 47 2.10 4.46 0.11
N GLN A 48 1.30 4.17 -0.92
CA GLN A 48 -0.16 4.34 -0.89
C GLN A 48 -0.81 3.53 0.23
N LEU A 49 -0.39 2.28 0.44
CA LEU A 49 -0.89 1.46 1.54
C LEU A 49 -0.61 2.12 2.90
N ARG A 50 0.64 2.54 3.14
CA ARG A 50 1.01 3.19 4.41
C ARG A 50 0.26 4.49 4.63
N ASP A 51 0.02 5.24 3.57
CA ASP A 51 -0.71 6.50 3.62
C ASP A 51 -2.21 6.28 3.93
N ALA A 52 -2.81 5.24 3.35
CA ALA A 52 -4.16 4.81 3.68
C ALA A 52 -4.26 4.37 5.15
N GLU A 53 -3.31 3.58 5.64
CA GLU A 53 -3.25 3.16 7.06
C GLU A 53 -3.15 4.36 8.00
N ARG A 54 -2.26 5.33 7.72
CA ARG A 54 -2.15 6.58 8.49
C ARG A 54 -3.44 7.40 8.45
N SER A 55 -4.07 7.48 7.27
CA SER A 55 -5.34 8.19 7.09
C SER A 55 -6.46 7.57 7.93
N VAL A 56 -6.54 6.23 8.01
CA VAL A 56 -7.54 5.58 8.89
C VAL A 56 -7.24 5.85 10.36
N VAL A 57 -5.97 5.80 10.79
CA VAL A 57 -5.62 6.13 12.18
C VAL A 57 -6.06 7.55 12.52
N MET A 58 -5.78 8.53 11.67
CA MET A 58 -6.20 9.92 11.89
C MET A 58 -7.73 10.06 11.90
N LEU A 59 -8.42 9.48 10.92
CA LEU A 59 -9.88 9.53 10.84
C LEU A 59 -10.53 8.88 12.08
N PHE A 60 -10.05 7.71 12.47
CA PHE A 60 -10.53 7.00 13.64
C PHE A 60 -10.29 7.82 14.90
N GLN A 61 -9.11 8.40 15.09
CA GLN A 61 -8.82 9.31 16.21
C GLN A 61 -9.76 10.52 16.24
N GLN A 62 -10.00 11.15 15.10
CA GLN A 62 -10.92 12.28 14.99
C GLN A 62 -12.37 11.89 15.34
N GLN A 63 -12.80 10.69 14.94
CA GLN A 63 -14.13 10.19 15.26
C GLN A 63 -14.25 9.72 16.70
N ALA A 64 -13.13 9.33 17.32
CA ALA A 64 -13.08 8.76 18.65
C ALA A 64 -12.91 9.80 19.77
N VAL A 65 -13.24 11.06 19.51
CA VAL A 65 -13.31 12.13 20.52
C VAL A 65 -14.74 12.34 21.03
N GLY A 66 -14.88 13.16 22.08
CA GLY A 66 -16.19 13.55 22.61
C GLY A 66 -16.99 12.34 23.09
N PRO A 67 -18.28 12.19 22.71
CA PRO A 67 -19.12 11.08 23.15
C PRO A 67 -18.57 9.69 22.80
N ASN A 68 -17.81 9.59 21.70
CA ASN A 68 -17.26 8.32 21.22
C ASN A 68 -16.02 7.87 22.00
N ALA A 69 -15.35 8.77 22.73
CA ALA A 69 -14.17 8.43 23.53
C ALA A 69 -14.47 7.36 24.58
N CYS A 70 -15.71 7.35 25.11
CA CYS A 70 -16.19 6.32 26.04
C CYS A 70 -16.08 4.89 25.46
N LEU A 71 -16.34 4.71 24.15
CA LEU A 71 -16.27 3.39 23.52
C LEU A 71 -14.84 2.85 23.51
N LEU A 72 -13.84 3.73 23.46
CA LEU A 72 -12.44 3.31 23.36
C LEU A 72 -11.91 2.66 24.63
N LEU A 73 -12.59 2.83 25.77
CA LEU A 73 -12.24 2.16 27.02
C LEU A 73 -12.54 0.67 27.01
N TYR A 74 -13.35 0.20 26.05
CA TYR A 74 -13.84 -1.17 25.97
C TYR A 74 -13.47 -1.82 24.64
N PRO A 75 -13.26 -3.15 24.60
CA PRO A 75 -13.13 -3.87 23.34
C PRO A 75 -14.36 -3.68 22.45
N SER A 76 -14.15 -3.65 21.13
CA SER A 76 -15.26 -3.50 20.16
C SER A 76 -16.39 -4.53 20.29
N SER A 77 -16.10 -5.71 20.82
CA SER A 77 -17.10 -6.75 21.10
C SER A 77 -18.14 -6.31 22.14
N GLU A 78 -17.78 -5.40 23.03
CA GLU A 78 -18.62 -4.92 24.14
C GLU A 78 -19.41 -3.66 23.79
N TRP A 79 -19.12 -3.01 22.65
CA TRP A 79 -19.86 -1.82 22.19
C TRP A 79 -21.35 -2.12 21.95
N LYS A 80 -21.77 -3.38 21.91
CA LYS A 80 -23.20 -3.74 21.81
C LYS A 80 -24.00 -3.47 23.09
N ALA A 81 -23.37 -3.48 24.26
CA ALA A 81 -24.01 -3.19 25.53
C ALA A 81 -24.25 -1.68 25.66
N SER A 82 -25.38 -1.21 25.12
CA SER A 82 -25.77 0.20 24.96
C SER A 82 -25.95 1.01 26.25
N VAL A 83 -25.59 0.45 27.41
CA VAL A 83 -25.77 1.11 28.72
C VAL A 83 -24.57 1.99 29.06
N VAL A 84 -23.37 1.65 28.56
CA VAL A 84 -22.13 2.27 29.03
C VAL A 84 -21.85 3.61 28.32
N CYS A 85 -22.15 3.71 27.02
CA CYS A 85 -21.87 4.91 26.23
C CYS A 85 -23.12 5.35 25.42
N PRO A 86 -24.14 5.94 26.07
CA PRO A 86 -25.44 6.22 25.44
C PRO A 86 -25.40 7.30 24.35
N ALA A 87 -24.46 8.26 24.46
CA ALA A 87 -24.29 9.33 23.48
C ALA A 87 -23.33 8.97 22.32
N ALA A 88 -22.76 7.76 22.33
CA ALA A 88 -21.75 7.35 21.35
C ALA A 88 -22.38 6.76 20.08
N SER A 89 -21.83 7.15 18.93
CA SER A 89 -22.18 6.60 17.63
C SER A 89 -21.19 5.50 17.24
N ARG A 90 -21.62 4.25 17.40
CA ARG A 90 -20.81 3.05 17.08
C ARG A 90 -20.53 2.93 15.59
N SER A 91 -21.51 3.27 14.76
CA SER A 91 -21.38 3.19 13.30
C SER A 91 -20.28 4.11 12.77
N ALA A 92 -20.02 5.23 13.44
CA ALA A 92 -18.94 6.15 13.06
C ALA A 92 -17.55 5.50 13.15
N LEU A 93 -17.33 4.61 14.14
CA LEU A 93 -16.05 3.93 14.36
C LEU A 93 -15.96 2.55 13.68
N GLN A 94 -17.08 2.00 13.21
CA GLN A 94 -17.14 0.65 12.65
C GLN A 94 -16.76 0.57 11.17
N SER A 95 -16.85 1.67 10.44
CA SER A 95 -16.50 1.68 9.01
C SER A 95 -16.31 3.10 8.51
N GLY A 96 -15.59 3.22 7.40
CA GLY A 96 -15.43 4.50 6.72
C GLY A 96 -14.79 4.35 5.35
N LEU A 97 -14.37 5.49 4.80
CA LEU A 97 -13.73 5.59 3.50
C LEU A 97 -12.49 6.47 3.64
N VAL A 98 -11.35 6.00 3.14
CA VAL A 98 -10.13 6.81 3.00
C VAL A 98 -9.55 6.59 1.60
N GLN A 99 -9.23 7.67 0.88
CA GLN A 99 -8.57 7.57 -0.45
C GLN A 99 -9.25 6.55 -1.38
N ASP A 100 -10.59 6.63 -1.46
CA ASP A 100 -11.46 5.72 -2.24
C ASP A 100 -11.42 4.24 -1.83
N ARG A 101 -10.82 3.92 -0.68
CA ARG A 101 -10.80 2.59 -0.09
C ARG A 101 -11.70 2.54 1.13
N GLN A 102 -12.70 1.66 1.08
CA GLN A 102 -13.55 1.42 2.24
C GLN A 102 -12.79 0.56 3.24
N TRP A 103 -13.01 0.85 4.51
CA TRP A 103 -12.50 0.05 5.62
C TRP A 103 -13.64 -0.29 6.58
N GLN A 104 -13.51 -1.43 7.23
CA GLN A 104 -14.39 -1.91 8.28
C GLN A 104 -13.56 -2.31 9.49
N LEU A 105 -14.04 -1.95 10.67
CA LEU A 105 -13.46 -2.38 11.94
C LEU A 105 -13.79 -3.85 12.15
N LEU A 106 -12.75 -4.68 12.23
CA LEU A 106 -12.88 -6.04 12.72
C LEU A 106 -12.86 -6.04 14.25
N HIS A 107 -11.78 -5.52 14.82
CA HIS A 107 -11.57 -5.48 16.26
C HIS A 107 -10.88 -4.20 16.72
N TRP A 108 -11.38 -3.60 17.80
CA TRP A 108 -10.67 -2.66 18.64
C TRP A 108 -10.35 -3.35 19.98
N GLN A 109 -9.11 -3.25 20.41
CA GLN A 109 -8.64 -3.74 21.71
C GLN A 109 -7.89 -2.62 22.45
N PRO A 110 -8.42 -2.10 23.58
CA PRO A 110 -7.71 -1.09 24.36
C PRO A 110 -6.46 -1.64 25.04
N HIS A 111 -5.44 -0.81 25.14
CA HIS A 111 -4.20 -1.04 25.88
C HIS A 111 -4.05 0.02 26.97
N GLY A 112 -4.34 -0.35 28.23
CA GLY A 112 -3.91 0.40 29.41
C GLY A 112 -4.21 1.90 29.43
N GLY A 113 -5.32 2.36 28.85
CA GLY A 113 -5.79 3.75 28.91
C GLY A 113 -5.14 4.77 27.96
N HIS A 114 -4.07 4.41 27.25
CA HIS A 114 -3.31 5.34 26.41
C HIS A 114 -3.33 5.00 24.92
N GLY A 115 -4.16 4.04 24.53
CA GLY A 115 -4.22 3.57 23.16
C GLY A 115 -4.86 2.19 23.03
N GLY A 116 -4.61 1.54 21.91
CA GLY A 116 -5.13 0.21 21.61
C GLY A 116 -4.72 -0.29 20.23
N THR A 117 -4.97 -1.56 19.97
CA THR A 117 -4.83 -2.15 18.65
C THR A 117 -6.13 -2.01 17.86
N LEU A 118 -6.01 -1.51 16.64
CA LEU A 118 -7.06 -1.44 15.63
C LEU A 118 -6.83 -2.51 14.55
N GLN A 119 -7.78 -3.41 14.38
CA GLN A 119 -7.78 -4.40 13.30
C GLN A 119 -8.85 -4.07 12.28
N LEU A 120 -8.44 -3.97 11.02
CA LEU A 120 -9.27 -3.49 9.91
C LEU A 120 -9.39 -4.54 8.83
N LEU A 121 -10.52 -4.53 8.13
CA LEU A 121 -10.75 -5.17 6.84
C LEU A 121 -10.92 -4.08 5.79
N TRP A 122 -10.12 -4.16 4.73
CA TRP A 122 -10.19 -3.27 3.58
C TRP A 122 -11.13 -3.82 2.51
N SER A 123 -11.63 -2.96 1.63
CA SER A 123 -12.51 -3.35 0.51
C SER A 123 -11.87 -4.34 -0.48
N ASP A 124 -10.54 -4.42 -0.52
CA ASP A 124 -9.79 -5.40 -1.32
C ASP A 124 -9.62 -6.76 -0.60
N GLY A 125 -10.24 -6.92 0.58
CA GLY A 125 -10.18 -8.13 1.39
C GLY A 125 -8.94 -8.21 2.29
N ARG A 126 -8.01 -7.26 2.20
CA ARG A 126 -6.81 -7.26 3.06
C ARG A 126 -7.18 -6.91 4.49
N GLN A 127 -6.36 -7.39 5.42
CA GLN A 127 -6.44 -6.98 6.81
C GLN A 127 -5.20 -6.19 7.22
N SER A 128 -5.39 -5.17 8.04
CA SER A 128 -4.31 -4.42 8.67
C SER A 128 -4.50 -4.41 10.18
N ARG A 129 -3.38 -4.50 10.91
CA ARG A 129 -3.30 -4.27 12.35
C ARG A 129 -2.50 -3.00 12.59
N LEU A 130 -3.13 -2.01 13.20
CA LEU A 130 -2.57 -0.69 13.45
C LEU A 130 -2.55 -0.44 14.96
N GLU A 131 -1.42 0.03 15.46
CA GLU A 131 -1.31 0.47 16.85
C GLU A 131 -1.72 1.94 16.93
N LEU A 132 -2.66 2.22 17.81
CA LEU A 132 -3.21 3.55 18.03
C LEU A 132 -2.72 4.02 19.39
N GLY A 133 -1.77 4.95 19.42
CA GLY A 133 -1.35 5.65 20.63
C GLY A 133 -2.01 7.01 20.69
N TRP A 134 -2.59 7.38 21.82
CA TRP A 134 -2.94 8.78 22.08
C TRP A 134 -1.71 9.44 22.70
N MET A 135 -1.15 10.42 22.00
CA MET A 135 -0.23 11.36 22.64
C MET A 135 -1.05 12.25 23.59
N PRO A 136 -0.58 12.47 24.83
CA PRO A 136 -1.25 13.32 25.81
C PRO A 136 -1.37 14.78 25.36
#